data_AF-A0A949DVN9-F1
#
_entry.id   AF-A0A949DVN9-F1
#
_cell.length_a   1.000
_cell.length_b   1.000
_cell.length_c   1.000
_cell.angle_alpha   90.00
_cell.angle_beta   90.00
_cell.angle_gamma   90.00
#
_symmetry.space_group_name_H-M   'P 1'
#
loop_
_entity.id
_entity.type
_entity.pdbx_description
1 polymer ?
#
loop_
_entity_poly.entity_id
_entity_poly.type
_entity_poly.pdbx_seq_one_letter_code
_entity_poly.pdbx_strand_id
1 'polypeptide(L)' 'MEDEKAFNSRLFDMQQELELESGQHHPDHEQHYAKYFEVKQTPARGIKVVAKDEAIVEAKRNFG' A
#
# COMPACT_ATOMS: atom_id res chain seq x y z
N MET A 1 5.36 15.66 12.05
CA MET A 1 6.30 15.93 10.95
C MET A 1 5.57 15.99 9.62
N GLU A 2 6.09 16.74 8.66
CA GLU A 2 5.63 16.71 7.26
C GLU A 2 5.83 15.32 6.63
N ASP A 3 6.82 14.56 7.11
CA ASP A 3 7.16 13.20 6.65
C ASP A 3 6.03 12.18 6.89
N GLU A 4 5.35 12.23 8.03
CA GLU A 4 4.24 11.30 8.31
C GLU A 4 3.04 11.56 7.39
N LYS A 5 2.75 12.84 7.11
CA LYS A 5 1.69 13.20 6.15
C LYS A 5 2.05 12.76 4.74
N ALA A 6 3.30 12.97 4.31
CA ALA A 6 3.78 12.52 3.01
C ALA A 6 3.72 10.99 2.89
N PHE A 7 4.08 10.25 3.95
CA PHE A 7 3.99 8.80 3.99
C PHE A 7 2.54 8.31 3.89
N ASN A 8 1.61 8.89 4.65
CA ASN A 8 0.19 8.53 4.57
C ASN A 8 -0.40 8.83 3.19
N SER A 9 -0.04 9.96 2.56
CA SER A 9 -0.48 10.27 1.19
C SER A 9 0.00 9.20 0.21
N ARG A 10 1.30 8.84 0.27
CA ARG A 10 1.86 7.79 -0.59
C ARG A 10 1.18 6.43 -0.40
N LEU A 11 0.84 6.06 0.83
CA LEU A 11 0.08 4.83 1.08
C LEU A 11 -1.31 4.87 0.45
N PHE A 12 -1.98 6.02 0.49
CA PHE A 12 -3.30 6.17 -0.13
C PHE A 12 -3.23 6.09 -1.66
N ASP A 13 -2.26 6.76 -2.28
CA ASP A 13 -2.00 6.67 -3.73
C ASP A 13 -1.70 5.21 -4.14
N MET A 14 -0.82 4.53 -3.38
CA MET A 14 -0.50 3.12 -3.59
C MET A 14 -1.71 2.20 -3.46
N GLN A 15 -2.59 2.43 -2.49
CA GLN A 15 -3.78 1.62 -2.31
C GLN A 15 -4.75 1.80 -3.49
N GLN A 16 -4.97 3.04 -3.93
CA GLN A 16 -5.78 3.30 -5.11
C GLN A 16 -5.18 2.66 -6.37
N GLU A 17 -3.88 2.77 -6.58
CA GLU A 17 -3.19 2.11 -7.70
C GLU A 17 -3.47 0.60 -7.69
N LEU A 18 -3.27 -0.07 -6.55
CA LEU A 18 -3.51 -1.50 -6.39
C LEU A 18 -4.98 -1.92 -6.62
N GLU A 19 -5.94 -1.06 -6.26
CA GLU A 19 -7.37 -1.31 -6.41
C GLU A 19 -7.87 -1.04 -7.85
N LEU A 20 -7.32 -0.02 -8.52
CA LEU A 20 -7.73 0.42 -9.85
C LEU A 20 -7.03 -0.34 -10.97
N GLU A 21 -5.73 -0.59 -10.83
CA GLU A 21 -4.92 -1.27 -11.82
C GLU A 21 -5.01 -2.77 -11.59
N SER A 22 -6.08 -3.37 -12.13
CA SER A 22 -6.36 -4.81 -12.05
C SER A 22 -5.34 -5.67 -12.82
N GLY A 23 -4.07 -5.62 -12.42
CA GLY A 23 -2.94 -6.36 -12.99
C GLY A 23 -1.81 -5.52 -13.59
N GLN A 24 -1.86 -4.19 -13.54
CA GLN A 24 -0.77 -3.30 -13.97
C GLN A 24 -0.14 -2.61 -12.76
N HIS A 25 0.65 -3.34 -11.99
CA HIS A 25 1.36 -2.77 -10.84
C HIS A 25 2.63 -2.07 -11.32
N HIS A 26 2.96 -0.90 -10.78
CA HIS A 26 4.27 -0.31 -11.05
C HIS A 26 5.38 -1.15 -10.40
N PRO A 27 6.39 -1.61 -11.16
CA PRO A 27 7.49 -2.43 -10.62
C PRO A 27 8.29 -1.69 -9.54
N ASP A 28 8.34 -0.36 -9.63
CA ASP A 28 8.99 0.51 -8.63
C ASP A 28 8.31 0.40 -7.25
N HIS A 29 7.01 0.12 -7.22
CA HIS A 29 6.21 0.06 -6.00
C HIS A 29 6.04 -1.36 -5.46
N GLU A 30 6.47 -2.41 -6.18
CA GLU A 30 6.27 -3.81 -5.76
C GLU A 30 6.83 -4.10 -4.36
N GLN A 31 7.99 -3.55 -4.02
CA GLN A 31 8.59 -3.71 -2.69
C GLN A 31 7.73 -3.05 -1.60
N HIS A 32 7.14 -1.89 -1.89
CA HIS A 32 6.25 -1.18 -0.97
C HIS A 32 4.91 -1.89 -0.84
N TYR A 33 4.37 -2.44 -1.93
CA TYR A 33 3.18 -3.26 -1.91
C TYR A 33 3.37 -4.50 -1.04
N ALA A 34 4.42 -5.28 -1.27
CA ALA A 34 4.70 -6.45 -0.45
C ALA A 34 4.89 -6.10 1.04
N LYS A 35 5.45 -4.92 1.33
CA LYS A 35 5.74 -4.47 2.70
C LYS A 35 4.50 -3.96 3.44
N TYR A 36 3.69 -3.12 2.81
CA TYR A 36 2.60 -2.39 3.48
C TYR A 36 1.20 -2.89 3.11
N PHE A 37 1.09 -3.74 2.10
CA PHE A 37 -0.20 -4.20 1.59
C PHE A 37 -0.22 -5.73 1.41
N GLU A 38 -1.41 -6.29 1.50
CA GLU A 38 -1.73 -7.65 1.12
C GLU A 38 -2.78 -7.58 0.01
N VAL A 39 -2.36 -7.98 -1.19
CA VAL A 39 -3.19 -7.97 -2.39
C VAL A 39 -3.75 -9.38 -2.59
N LYS A 40 -5.07 -9.51 -2.54
CA LYS A 40 -5.80 -10.77 -2.76
C LYS A 40 -6.68 -10.65 -3.99
N GLN A 41 -6.35 -11.38 -5.04
CA GLN A 41 -7.23 -11.48 -6.20
C GLN A 41 -8.39 -12.42 -5.89
N THR A 42 -9.62 -11.92 -6.02
CA THR A 42 -10.84 -12.68 -5.80
C THR A 42 -11.62 -12.79 -7.11
N PRO A 43 -12.01 -13.99 -7.56
CA PRO A 43 -12.67 -14.17 -8.86
C PRO A 43 -14.03 -13.47 -8.96
N ALA A 44 -14.70 -13.17 -7.83
CA ALA A 44 -16.02 -12.56 -7.81
C ALA A 44 -16.03 -11.03 -7.59
N ARG A 45 -14.98 -10.45 -6.99
CA ARG A 45 -14.90 -9.01 -6.65
C ARG A 45 -13.67 -8.30 -7.21
N GLY A 46 -12.84 -8.99 -7.98
CA GLY A 46 -11.57 -8.45 -8.47
C GLY A 46 -10.51 -8.44 -7.38
N ILE A 47 -9.65 -7.42 -7.38
CA ILE A 47 -8.54 -7.29 -6.43
C ILE A 47 -9.04 -6.70 -5.10
N LYS A 48 -8.68 -7.36 -4.00
CA LYS A 48 -8.85 -6.83 -2.64
C LYS A 48 -7.49 -6.45 -2.08
N VAL A 49 -7.34 -5.18 -1.72
CA VAL A 49 -6.13 -4.66 -1.09
C VAL A 49 -6.39 -4.49 0.40
N VAL A 50 -5.50 -5.04 1.24
CA VAL A 50 -5.58 -4.93 2.69
C VAL A 50 -4.29 -4.29 3.20
N ALA A 51 -4.40 -3.15 3.90
CA ALA A 51 -3.25 -2.52 4.52
C ALA A 51 -2.72 -3.36 5.70
N LYS A 52 -1.39 -3.50 5.79
CA LYS A 52 -0.69 -4.14 6.90
C LYS A 52 -0.40 -3.08 7.96
N ASP A 53 -1.41 -2.78 8.78
CA ASP A 53 -1.33 -1.75 9.83
C ASP A 53 -0.08 -1.89 10.71
N GLU A 54 0.30 -3.11 11.09
CA GLU A 54 1.50 -3.35 11.90
C GLU A 54 2.79 -2.87 11.22
N ALA A 55 2.97 -3.18 9.94
CA ALA A 55 4.13 -2.74 9.16
C ALA A 55 4.12 -1.22 8.92
N ILE A 56 2.94 -0.62 8.75
CA ILE A 56 2.76 0.83 8.60
C ILE A 56 3.10 1.54 9.91
N VAL A 57 2.65 1.02 11.05
CA VAL A 57 2.93 1.56 12.39
C VAL A 57 4.42 1.43 12.72
N GLU A 58 5.06 0.31 12.39
CA GLU A 58 6.50 0.14 12.57
C GLU A 58 7.31 1.11 11.69
N ALA A 59 6.90 1.31 10.43
CA ALA A 59 7.52 2.31 9.56
C ALA A 59 7.37 3.72 10.15
N LYS A 60 6.18 4.09 10.63
CA LYS A 60 5.92 5.39 11.29
C LYS A 60 6.79 5.63 12.51
N ARG A 61 7.10 4.61 13.30
CA ARG A 61 8.01 4.72 14.45
C ARG A 61 9.44 5.15 14.07
N ASN A 62 9.85 4.94 12.82
CA ASN A 62 11.15 5.38 12.33
C ASN A 62 11.18 6.86 11.88
N PHE A 63 10.02 7.52 11.75
CA PHE A 63 9.92 8.94 11.37
C PHE A 63 9.79 9.89 12.58
N GLY A 64 10.29 9.45 13.74
CA GLY A 64 10.24 10.18 15.01
C GLY A 64 11.00 11.50 15.04
#